data_AF-A0A662TE82-F1
#
_entry.id   AF-A0A662TE82-F1
#
_cell.length_a   1.000
_cell.length_b   1.000
_cell.length_c   1.000
_cell.angle_alpha   90.00
_cell.angle_beta   90.00
_cell.angle_gamma   90.00
#
_symmetry.space_group_name_H-M   'P 1'
#
loop_
_entity.id
_entity.type
_entity.pdbx_description
1 polymer ?
#
loop_
_entity_poly.entity_id
_entity_poly.type
_entity_poly.pdbx_seq_one_letter_code
_entity_poly.pdbx_strand_id
1 'polypeptide(L)' 'MHARLRYEKGTILIEGDVVVPFAIFDPRRNCYRALAFKHRDIIEFLENSGIEYDDFVLEPIPCPVFDAF' A
#
# COMPACT_ATOMS: atom_id res chain seq x y z
N MET A 1 9.04 -11.95 6.36
CA MET A 1 7.71 -11.69 5.76
C MET A 1 7.87 -10.46 4.89
N HIS A 2 7.45 -10.54 3.63
CA HIS A 2 7.61 -9.44 2.66
C HIS A 2 6.27 -9.14 2.00
N ALA A 3 5.88 -7.87 1.96
CA ALA A 3 4.65 -7.41 1.31
C ALA A 3 4.97 -6.60 0.05
N ARG A 4 4.15 -6.74 -0.99
CA ARG A 4 4.22 -5.90 -2.18
C ARG A 4 2.89 -5.19 -2.39
N LEU A 5 2.93 -3.86 -2.42
CA LEU A 5 1.75 -3.02 -2.56
C LEU A 5 1.70 -2.39 -3.96
N ARG A 6 0.55 -2.45 -4.62
CA ARG A 6 0.33 -1.87 -5.96
C ARG A 6 -1.04 -1.21 -6.06
N TYR A 7 -1.10 -0.05 -6.71
CA TYR A 7 -2.39 0.56 -7.04
C TYR A 7 -3.08 -0.19 -8.19
N GLU A 8 -4.38 -0.46 -8.03
CA GLU A 8 -5.23 -0.94 -9.12
C GLU A 8 -6.65 -0.38 -8.97
N LYS A 9 -7.09 0.45 -9.92
CA LYS A 9 -8.51 0.89 -10.08
C LYS A 9 -9.18 1.36 -8.78
N GLY A 10 -8.52 2.22 -8.01
CA GLY A 10 -9.06 2.78 -6.76
C GLY A 10 -8.83 1.91 -5.51
N THR A 11 -8.05 0.85 -5.63
CA THR A 11 -7.70 -0.05 -4.52
C THR A 11 -6.20 -0.35 -4.52
N ILE A 12 -5.74 -0.98 -3.46
CA ILE A 12 -4.37 -1.45 -3.28
C ILE A 12 -4.41 -2.96 -3.29
N LEU A 13 -3.68 -3.56 -4.21
CA LEU A 13 -3.32 -4.97 -4.20
C LEU A 13 -2.20 -5.17 -3.19
N ILE A 14 -2.39 -6.11 -2.27
CA ILE A 14 -1.37 -6.54 -1.31
C ILE A 14 -1.03 -7.99 -1.63
N GLU A 15 0.17 -8.19 -2.18
CA GLU A 15 0.73 -9.49 -2.52
C GLU A 15 1.78 -9.89 -1.48
N GLY A 16 1.91 -11.19 -1.20
CA GLY A 16 2.83 -11.73 -0.20
C GLY A 16 2.10 -12.43 0.95
N ASP A 17 2.88 -12.92 1.90
CA ASP A 17 2.38 -13.67 3.07
C ASP A 17 2.18 -12.73 4.27
N VAL A 18 1.34 -11.72 4.06
CA VAL A 18 1.05 -10.67 5.06
C VAL A 18 -0.43 -10.33 5.05
N VAL A 19 -1.02 -10.27 6.24
CA VAL A 19 -2.38 -9.77 6.43
C VAL A 19 -2.29 -8.36 7.00
N VAL A 20 -2.85 -7.40 6.28
CA VAL A 20 -2.87 -5.98 6.70
C VAL A 20 -4.30 -5.55 7.07
N PRO A 21 -4.47 -4.54 7.93
CA PRO A 21 -5.77 -3.99 8.27
C PRO A 21 -6.57 -3.54 7.04
N PHE A 22 -7.91 -3.61 7.14
CA PHE A 22 -8.86 -3.19 6.09
C PHE A 22 -8.80 -3.98 4.78
N ALA A 23 -7.90 -4.95 4.67
CA ALA A 23 -7.76 -5.75 3.47
C ALA A 23 -8.70 -6.96 3.47
N ILE A 24 -9.33 -7.20 2.32
CA ILE A 24 -10.22 -8.33 2.07
C ILE A 24 -9.56 -9.21 1.03
N PHE A 25 -9.59 -10.53 1.25
CA PHE A 25 -9.04 -11.47 0.29
C PHE A 25 -9.85 -11.44 -1.01
N ASP A 26 -9.17 -11.24 -2.14
CA ASP A 26 -9.75 -11.35 -3.48
C ASP A 26 -9.39 -12.71 -4.10
N PRO A 27 -10.33 -13.67 -4.15
CA PRO A 27 -10.07 -15.00 -4.70
C PRO A 27 -9.77 -14.98 -6.20
N ARG A 28 -10.09 -13.90 -6.93
CA ARG A 28 -9.86 -13.82 -8.39
C ARG A 28 -8.38 -13.61 -8.73
N ARG A 29 -7.64 -12.96 -7.84
CA ARG A 29 -6.21 -12.65 -7.99
C ARG A 29 -5.32 -13.34 -6.96
N ASN A 30 -5.93 -14.07 -6.01
CA ASN A 30 -5.22 -14.75 -4.93
C ASN A 30 -4.34 -13.80 -4.10
N CYS A 31 -4.88 -12.62 -3.79
CA CYS A 31 -4.18 -11.57 -3.05
C CYS A 31 -5.18 -10.79 -2.18
N TYR A 32 -4.68 -9.97 -1.26
CA TYR A 32 -5.53 -9.10 -0.47
C TYR A 32 -5.77 -7.76 -1.18
N ARG A 33 -6.90 -7.11 -0.92
CA ARG A 33 -7.25 -5.79 -1.45
C ARG A 33 -7.77 -4.86 -0.37
N ALA A 34 -7.32 -3.62 -0.40
CA ALA A 34 -7.87 -2.54 0.42
C ALA A 34 -8.24 -1.32 -0.44
N LEU A 35 -9.10 -0.43 0.07
CA LEU A 35 -9.41 0.82 -0.62
C LEU A 35 -8.18 1.74 -0.66
N ALA A 36 -7.97 2.48 -1.76
CA ALA A 36 -6.74 3.27 -1.95
C ALA A 36 -6.47 4.31 -0.85
N PHE A 37 -7.51 4.93 -0.28
CA PHE A 37 -7.35 5.90 0.81
C PHE A 37 -6.83 5.26 2.11
N LYS A 38 -6.82 3.93 2.22
CA LYS A 38 -6.22 3.18 3.34
C LYS A 38 -4.72 2.97 3.20
N HIS A 39 -4.09 3.49 2.14
CA HIS A 39 -2.64 3.39 1.92
C HIS A 39 -1.85 3.77 3.17
N ARG A 40 -2.11 4.95 3.74
CA ARG A 40 -1.41 5.43 4.94
C ARG A 40 -1.55 4.46 6.12
N ASP A 41 -2.77 4.04 6.44
CA ASP A 41 -3.02 3.13 7.58
C ASP A 41 -2.28 1.78 7.40
N ILE A 42 -2.16 1.30 6.16
CA ILE A 42 -1.46 0.05 5.83
C ILE A 42 0.05 0.22 5.97
N ILE A 43 0.62 1.33 5.47
CA ILE A 43 2.05 1.64 5.61
C ILE A 43 2.43 1.75 7.08
N GLU A 44 1.66 2.52 7.87
CA GLU A 44 1.90 2.66 9.31
C GLU A 44 1.84 1.31 10.03
N PHE A 45 0.92 0.42 9.64
CA PHE A 45 0.86 -0.94 10.20
C PHE A 45 2.11 -1.77 9.87
N LEU A 46 2.57 -1.76 8.62
CA LEU A 46 3.74 -2.52 8.17
C LEU A 46 5.01 -2.05 8.88
N GLU A 47 5.19 -0.74 9.00
CA GLU A 47 6.32 -0.12 9.71
C GLU A 47 6.31 -0.46 11.20
N ASN A 48 5.18 -0.28 11.87
CA ASN A 48 5.05 -0.59 13.31
C ASN A 48 5.21 -2.08 13.62
N SER A 49 4.91 -2.95 12.64
CA SER A 49 5.08 -4.40 12.77
C SER A 49 6.47 -4.89 12.37
N GLY A 50 7.35 -4.01 11.86
CA GLY A 50 8.67 -4.39 11.35
C GLY A 50 8.61 -5.32 10.14
N ILE A 51 7.55 -5.22 9.32
CA ILE A 51 7.37 -6.04 8.13
C ILE A 51 7.99 -5.31 6.93
N GLU A 52 8.90 -5.97 6.23
CA GLU A 52 9.50 -5.44 5.01
C GLU A 52 8.46 -5.34 3.89
N TYR A 53 8.48 -4.25 3.13
CA TYR A 53 7.54 -4.04 2.04
C TYR A 53 8.13 -3.24 0.87
N ASP A 54 7.62 -3.52 -0.33
CA ASP A 54 7.81 -2.68 -1.51
C ASP A 54 6.53 -1.88 -1.79
N ASP A 55 6.63 -0.56 -1.81
CA ASP A 55 5.51 0.34 -2.15
C ASP A 55 5.58 0.82 -3.60
N PHE A 56 4.67 0.31 -4.44
CA PHE A 56 4.44 0.76 -5.80
C PHE A 56 3.03 1.38 -5.96
N VAL A 57 2.44 1.91 -4.89
CA VAL A 57 1.12 2.53 -4.91
C VAL A 57 1.18 3.97 -5.39
N LEU A 58 2.17 4.74 -4.92
CA LEU A 58 2.29 6.16 -5.22
C LEU A 58 3.15 6.38 -6.48
N GLU A 59 2.55 7.05 -7.46
CA GLU A 59 3.25 7.61 -8.63
C GLU A 59 2.95 9.12 -8.69
N PRO A 60 3.54 9.92 -7.78
CA PRO A 60 3.21 11.33 -7.67
C PRO A 60 3.78 12.10 -8.87
N ILE A 61 3.03 13.09 -9.35
CA ILE A 61 3.53 14.06 -10.34
C ILE A 61 4.66 14.86 -9.67
N PRO A 62 5.81 15.09 -10.35
CA PRO A 62 6.88 15.90 -9.81
C PRO A 62 6.37 17.27 -9.34
N CYS A 63 6.63 17.60 -8.08
CA CYS A 63 6.25 18.88 -7.49
C CYS A 63 7.53 19.68 -7.20
N PRO A 64 7.66 20.93 -7.70
CA PRO A 64 8.81 21.76 -7.36
C PRO A 64 8.78 22.13 -5.87
N VAL A 65 9.96 22.32 -5.29
CA VAL A 65 10.08 22.88 -3.94
C VAL A 65 9.89 24.40 -4.05
N PHE A 66 8.98 24.93 -3.23
CA PHE A 66 8.76 26.37 -3.12
C PHE A 66 9.42 26.87 -1.83
N ASP A 67 10.32 27.84 -1.93
CA ASP A 67 10.87 28.52 -0.77
C ASP A 67 9.82 29.46 -0.18
N ALA A 68 9.57 29.35 1.13
CA ALA A 68 8.77 30.32 1.87
C ALA A 68 9.69 31.50 2.26
N PHE A 69 9.46 32.67 1.65
CA PHE A 69 10.13 33.92 2.02
C PHE A 69 9.56 34.50 3.31
#